data_AF-A0A4Q5Z9Q3-F1
#
_entry.id   AF-A0A4Q5Z9Q3-F1
#
_cell.length_a   1.000
_cell.length_b   1.000
_cell.length_c   1.000
_cell.angle_alpha   90.00
_cell.angle_beta   90.00
_cell.angle_gamma   90.00
#
_symmetry.space_group_name_H-M   'P 1'
#
loop_
_entity.id
_entity.type
_entity.pdbx_description
1 polymer ?
#
loop_
_entity_poly.entity_id
_entity_poly.type
_entity_poly.pdbx_seq_one_letter_code
_entity_poly.pdbx_strand_id
1 'polypeptide(L)'
;MVQQSFDKLRTYCEAEDFKGWDPYDGLNSKLFRALPFIANKRLPRLAWIQLFKRSPLNLRRLARVPKDYNPKGLGLFLAGYCNLYQAEPRDEYKNKIVYLADKLLELRSDGYSGSCWGYNFDWQARAFFQPRYT
;
A
#
# COMPACT_ATOMS: atom_id res chain seq x y z
N MET A 1 2.03 -27.77 -7.84
CA MET A 1 2.96 -26.66 -7.51
C MET A 1 2.30 -25.30 -7.65
N VAL A 2 1.74 -24.94 -8.80
CA VAL A 2 1.08 -23.63 -9.03
C VAL A 2 -0.11 -23.39 -8.09
N GLN A 3 -1.05 -24.35 -7.99
CA GLN A 3 -2.23 -24.21 -7.11
C GLN A 3 -1.84 -23.98 -5.65
N GLN A 4 -0.92 -24.79 -5.12
CA GLN A 4 -0.43 -24.64 -3.74
C GLN A 4 0.25 -23.28 -3.51
N SER A 5 1.04 -22.79 -4.46
CA SER A 5 1.65 -21.46 -4.35
C SER A 5 0.60 -20.34 -4.38
N PHE A 6 -0.42 -20.48 -5.23
CA PHE A 6 -1.55 -19.57 -5.28
C PHE A 6 -2.33 -19.56 -3.96
N ASP A 7 -2.69 -20.72 -3.42
CA ASP A 7 -3.44 -20.83 -2.16
C ASP A 7 -2.66 -20.24 -0.99
N LYS A 8 -1.35 -20.45 -0.94
CA LYS A 8 -0.46 -19.82 0.06
C LYS A 8 -0.46 -18.30 -0.06
N LEU A 9 -0.35 -17.77 -1.28
CA LEU A 9 -0.38 -16.32 -1.51
C LEU A 9 -1.73 -15.73 -1.11
N ARG A 10 -2.84 -16.34 -1.56
CA ARG A 10 -4.19 -15.91 -1.22
C ARG A 10 -4.39 -15.88 0.30
N THR A 11 -4.05 -16.97 0.97
CA THR A 11 -4.16 -17.08 2.43
C THR A 11 -3.33 -16.00 3.15
N TYR A 12 -2.10 -15.75 2.68
CA TYR A 12 -1.25 -14.70 3.23
C TYR A 12 -1.88 -13.30 3.05
N CYS A 13 -2.33 -12.97 1.83
CA CYS A 13 -2.94 -11.67 1.54
C CYS A 13 -4.22 -11.45 2.36
N GLU A 14 -5.07 -12.48 2.50
CA GLU A 14 -6.28 -12.40 3.30
C GLU A 14 -5.99 -12.26 4.81
N ALA A 15 -5.00 -12.99 5.33
CA ALA A 15 -4.59 -12.89 6.73
C ALA A 15 -3.96 -11.53 7.08
N GLU A 16 -3.30 -10.90 6.11
CA GLU A 16 -2.77 -9.54 6.22
C GLU A 16 -3.81 -8.46 5.90
N ASP A 17 -5.07 -8.87 5.67
CA ASP A 17 -6.18 -7.96 5.32
C ASP A 17 -5.82 -7.08 4.11
N PHE A 18 -5.07 -7.63 3.15
CA PHE A 18 -4.56 -6.95 1.95
C PHE A 18 -3.70 -5.71 2.24
N LYS A 19 -3.23 -5.53 3.47
CA LYS A 19 -2.30 -4.47 3.87
C LYS A 19 -0.88 -4.94 3.65
N GLY A 20 -0.03 -3.99 3.25
CA GLY A 20 1.35 -4.29 2.95
C GLY A 20 2.27 -3.12 3.22
N TRP A 21 3.55 -3.41 3.07
CA TRP A 21 4.57 -2.38 2.96
C TRP A 21 4.86 -2.11 1.48
N ASP A 22 5.07 -0.84 1.16
CA ASP A 22 5.47 -0.40 -0.17
C ASP A 22 6.96 -0.02 -0.16
N PRO A 23 7.75 -0.29 -1.22
CA PRO A 23 9.14 0.14 -1.32
C PRO A 23 9.41 1.60 -0.95
N TYR A 24 8.42 2.49 -1.11
CA TYR A 24 8.53 3.94 -0.91
C TYR A 24 7.80 4.48 0.32
N ASP A 25 7.20 3.61 1.15
CA ASP A 25 6.44 4.00 2.35
C ASP A 25 7.28 4.47 3.54
N GLY A 26 8.61 4.54 3.42
CA GLY A 26 9.51 4.80 4.56
C GLY A 26 9.20 6.10 5.31
N LEU A 27 8.64 7.10 4.62
CA LEU A 27 8.21 8.38 5.22
C LEU A 27 6.97 8.26 6.12
N ASN A 28 6.24 7.14 6.08
CA ASN A 28 5.23 6.78 7.07
C ASN A 28 5.82 6.30 8.40
N SER A 29 7.15 6.22 8.53
CA SER A 29 7.83 5.86 9.78
C SER A 29 7.40 6.77 10.93
N LYS A 30 6.80 6.16 11.97
CA LYS A 30 6.43 6.87 13.20
C LYS A 30 7.66 7.45 13.91
N LEU A 31 8.80 6.77 13.84
CA LEU A 31 10.07 7.27 14.42
C LEU A 31 10.61 8.47 13.64
N PHE A 32 10.61 8.41 12.31
CA PHE A 32 11.07 9.52 11.49
C PHE A 32 10.19 10.76 11.67
N ARG A 33 8.86 10.58 11.64
CA ARG A 33 7.88 11.67 11.84
C ARG A 33 7.94 12.30 13.24
N ALA A 34 8.43 11.58 14.25
CA ALA A 34 8.63 12.12 15.60
C ALA A 34 9.79 13.16 15.70
N LEU A 35 10.58 13.34 14.63
CA LEU A 35 11.69 14.30 14.56
C LEU A 35 11.32 15.47 13.61
N PRO A 36 10.42 16.40 13.98
CA PRO A 36 9.81 17.35 13.04
C PRO A 36 10.83 18.29 12.37
N PHE A 37 11.87 18.71 13.09
CA PHE A 37 12.95 19.55 12.54
C PHE A 37 13.80 18.86 11.46
N ILE A 38 13.70 17.52 11.36
CA ILE A 38 14.39 16.69 10.38
C ILE A 38 13.40 16.24 9.30
N ALA A 39 12.25 15.68 9.68
CA ALA A 39 11.26 15.10 8.77
C ALA A 39 10.66 16.10 7.78
N ASN A 40 10.58 17.37 8.15
CA ASN A 40 10.03 18.43 7.30
C ASN A 40 11.02 18.96 6.27
N LYS A 41 12.30 18.54 6.32
CA LYS A 41 13.33 18.98 5.38
C LYS A 41 13.47 18.02 4.20
N ARG A 42 13.72 18.58 3.01
CA ARG A 42 13.87 17.84 1.74
C ARG A 42 15.01 16.81 1.78
N LEU A 43 16.21 17.21 2.24
CA LEU A 43 17.39 16.33 2.21
C LEU A 43 17.25 15.12 3.15
N PRO A 44 16.81 15.25 4.42
CA PRO A 44 16.54 14.09 5.27
C PRO A 44 15.50 13.14 4.70
N ARG A 45 14.40 13.64 4.11
CA ARG A 45 13.41 12.77 3.45
C ARG A 45 14.02 11.96 2.31
N LEU A 46 14.83 12.60 1.46
CA LEU A 46 15.53 11.91 0.37
C LEU A 46 16.50 10.85 0.89
N ALA A 47 17.31 11.18 1.90
CA ALA A 47 18.24 10.25 2.52
C ALA A 47 17.49 9.05 3.11
N TRP A 48 16.36 9.29 3.79
CA TRP A 48 15.52 8.27 4.37
C TRP A 48 14.91 7.33 3.32
N ILE A 49 14.34 7.88 2.24
CA ILE A 49 13.82 7.07 1.13
C ILE A 49 14.94 6.21 0.51
N GLN A 50 16.12 6.79 0.27
CA GLN A 50 17.23 6.03 -0.33
C GLN A 50 17.77 4.95 0.61
N LEU A 51 17.80 5.20 1.92
CA LEU A 51 18.17 4.21 2.92
C LEU A 51 17.25 2.98 2.83
N PHE A 52 15.93 3.18 2.80
CA PHE A 52 14.97 2.08 2.68
C PHE A 52 15.06 1.37 1.34
N LYS A 53 15.26 2.12 0.25
CA LYS A 53 15.34 1.57 -1.10
C LYS A 53 16.59 0.72 -1.33
N ARG A 54 17.73 1.10 -0.73
CA ARG A 54 19.03 0.47 -0.98
C ARG A 54 19.45 -0.51 0.11
N SER A 55 18.79 -0.50 1.26
CA SER A 55 19.07 -1.44 2.34
C SER A 55 18.67 -2.87 1.94
N PRO A 56 19.57 -3.87 2.09
CA PRO A 56 19.21 -5.27 1.90
C PRO A 56 18.34 -5.82 3.04
N LEU A 57 18.29 -5.10 4.17
CA LEU A 57 17.48 -5.45 5.33
C LEU A 57 16.17 -4.65 5.34
N ASN A 58 15.08 -5.29 5.77
CA ASN A 58 13.79 -4.62 5.91
C ASN A 58 13.71 -3.79 7.20
N LEU A 59 14.01 -2.49 7.09
CA LEU A 59 14.04 -1.55 8.21
C LEU A 59 12.66 -1.13 8.73
N ARG A 60 11.57 -1.48 8.04
CA ARG A 60 10.20 -0.99 8.35
C ARG A 60 9.72 -1.36 9.74
N ARG A 61 10.07 -2.57 10.20
CA ARG A 61 9.76 -3.02 11.57
C ARG A 61 10.42 -2.10 12.60
N LEU A 62 11.73 -1.89 12.46
CA LEU A 62 12.51 -1.06 13.39
C LEU A 62 12.04 0.40 13.36
N ALA A 63 11.81 0.92 12.16
CA ALA A 63 11.35 2.29 11.94
C ALA A 63 9.85 2.51 12.25
N ARG A 64 9.13 1.46 12.68
CA ARG A 64 7.69 1.49 12.97
C ARG A 64 6.87 2.07 11.81
N VAL A 65 7.19 1.64 10.59
CA VAL A 65 6.37 1.93 9.40
C VAL A 65 5.16 0.99 9.43
N PRO A 66 3.92 1.50 9.51
CA PRO A 66 2.73 0.66 9.51
C PRO A 66 2.55 -0.03 8.15
N LYS A 67 1.99 -1.24 8.15
CA LYS A 67 1.38 -1.80 6.94
C LYS A 67 0.05 -1.13 6.72
N ASP A 68 -0.29 -0.88 5.47
CA ASP A 68 -1.50 -0.14 5.13
C ASP A 68 -1.96 -0.49 3.70
N TYR A 69 -3.13 -0.01 3.31
CA TYR A 69 -3.70 -0.27 1.99
C TYR A 69 -3.00 0.54 0.92
N ASN A 70 -2.65 -0.12 -0.18
CA ASN A 70 -2.27 0.54 -1.43
C ASN A 70 -3.45 0.41 -2.41
N PRO A 71 -4.13 1.50 -2.81
CA PRO A 71 -5.29 1.42 -3.70
C PRO A 71 -5.02 0.69 -5.01
N LYS A 72 -3.81 0.83 -5.58
CA LYS A 72 -3.40 0.08 -6.77
C LYS A 72 -3.35 -1.42 -6.49
N GLY A 73 -2.80 -1.80 -5.33
CA GLY A 73 -2.77 -3.19 -4.88
C GLY A 73 -4.17 -3.77 -4.71
N LEU A 74 -5.06 -3.02 -4.05
CA LEU A 74 -6.47 -3.43 -3.88
C LEU A 74 -7.20 -3.60 -5.21
N GLY A 75 -6.97 -2.71 -6.18
CA GLY A 75 -7.53 -2.85 -7.53
C GLY A 75 -7.09 -4.13 -8.24
N LEU A 76 -5.82 -4.53 -8.07
CA LEU A 76 -5.31 -5.79 -8.61
C LEU A 76 -5.91 -7.01 -7.90
N PHE A 77 -6.06 -6.96 -6.58
CA PHE A 77 -6.75 -8.02 -5.84
C PHE A 77 -8.21 -8.14 -6.27
N LEU A 78 -8.92 -7.02 -6.40
CA LEU A 78 -10.32 -6.98 -6.84
C LEU A 78 -10.47 -7.66 -8.22
N ALA A 79 -9.64 -7.26 -9.19
CA ALA A 79 -9.63 -7.90 -10.51
C ALA A 79 -9.34 -9.41 -10.42
N GLY A 80 -8.39 -9.81 -9.57
CA GLY A 80 -8.08 -11.21 -9.32
C GLY A 80 -9.27 -12.00 -8.77
N TYR A 81 -9.99 -11.48 -7.77
CA TYR A 81 -11.18 -12.16 -7.23
C TYR A 81 -12.36 -12.16 -8.21
N CYS A 82 -12.54 -11.12 -9.02
CA CYS A 82 -13.51 -11.14 -10.12
C CYS A 82 -13.23 -12.28 -11.10
N ASN A 83 -11.96 -12.48 -11.47
CA ASN A 83 -11.57 -13.58 -12.35
C ASN A 83 -11.83 -14.95 -11.71
N LEU A 84 -11.54 -15.11 -10.40
CA LEU A 84 -11.84 -16.33 -9.66
C LEU A 84 -13.34 -16.62 -9.63
N TYR A 85 -14.16 -15.61 -9.35
CA TYR A 85 -15.62 -15.75 -9.32
C TYR A 85 -16.20 -16.08 -10.69
N GLN A 86 -15.66 -15.50 -11.76
CA GLN A 86 -16.08 -15.81 -13.12
C GLN A 86 -15.73 -17.25 -13.52
N ALA A 87 -14.55 -17.74 -13.13
CA ALA A 87 -14.12 -19.10 -13.41
C ALA A 87 -14.87 -20.14 -12.56
N GLU A 88 -15.11 -19.82 -11.29
CA GLU A 88 -15.81 -20.69 -10.34
C GLU A 88 -16.62 -19.83 -9.35
N PRO A 89 -17.94 -19.69 -9.57
CA PRO A 89 -18.79 -18.88 -8.71
C PRO A 89 -18.86 -19.45 -7.30
N ARG A 90 -18.31 -18.71 -6.33
CA ARG A 90 -18.38 -19.02 -4.90
C ARG A 90 -18.66 -17.77 -4.08
N ASP A 91 -19.44 -17.92 -3.01
CA ASP A 91 -19.78 -16.81 -2.11
C ASP A 91 -18.55 -16.21 -1.43
N GLU A 92 -17.51 -17.02 -1.16
CA GLU A 92 -16.24 -16.54 -0.62
C GLU A 92 -15.60 -15.47 -1.52
N TYR A 93 -15.58 -15.68 -2.83
CA TYR A 93 -15.01 -14.73 -3.79
C TYR A 93 -15.89 -13.50 -3.92
N LYS A 94 -17.21 -13.69 -3.98
CA LYS A 94 -18.17 -12.58 -4.02
C LYS A 94 -18.02 -11.65 -2.80
N ASN A 95 -17.88 -12.21 -1.62
CA ASN A 95 -17.68 -11.45 -0.39
C ASN A 95 -16.36 -10.65 -0.42
N LYS A 96 -15.28 -11.23 -0.96
CA LYS A 96 -14.01 -10.51 -1.14
C LYS A 96 -14.11 -9.41 -2.21
N ILE A 97 -14.83 -9.63 -3.30
CA ILE A 97 -15.09 -8.62 -4.33
C ILE A 97 -15.78 -7.41 -3.71
N VAL A 98 -16.88 -7.63 -2.97
CA VAL A 98 -17.62 -6.54 -2.30
C VAL A 98 -16.72 -5.81 -1.32
N TYR A 99 -16.02 -6.55 -0.45
CA TYR A 99 -15.10 -5.96 0.51
C TYR A 99 -14.02 -5.08 -0.13
N LEU A 100 -13.36 -5.56 -1.18
CA LEU A 100 -12.29 -4.83 -1.87
C LEU A 100 -12.83 -3.61 -2.63
N ALA A 101 -14.00 -3.73 -3.24
CA ALA A 101 -14.67 -2.61 -3.91
C ALA A 101 -15.06 -1.51 -2.93
N ASP A 102 -15.68 -1.85 -1.80
CA ASP A 102 -16.05 -0.91 -0.75
C ASP A 102 -14.81 -0.22 -0.16
N LYS A 103 -13.73 -0.98 0.08
CA LYS A 103 -12.46 -0.41 0.55
C LYS A 103 -11.85 0.56 -0.46
N LEU A 104 -11.94 0.30 -1.75
CA LEU A 104 -11.50 1.25 -2.77
C LEU A 104 -12.34 2.53 -2.74
N LEU A 105 -13.67 2.42 -2.58
CA LEU A 105 -14.55 3.59 -2.50
C LEU A 105 -14.26 4.44 -1.25
N GLU A 106 -13.90 3.81 -0.13
CA GLU A 106 -13.46 4.46 1.11
C GLU A 106 -12.13 5.21 0.95
N LEU A 107 -11.19 4.63 0.19
CA LEU A 107 -9.83 5.18 0.01
C LEU A 107 -9.73 6.25 -1.09
N ARG A 108 -10.86 6.71 -1.65
CA ARG A 108 -10.85 7.75 -2.69
C ARG A 108 -10.21 9.04 -2.18
N SER A 109 -9.38 9.65 -3.02
CA SER A 109 -8.80 10.96 -2.78
C SER A 109 -9.79 12.06 -3.10
N ASP A 110 -9.99 12.98 -2.15
CA ASP A 110 -10.80 14.17 -2.34
C ASP A 110 -10.07 15.23 -3.18
N GLY A 111 -10.83 16.19 -3.74
CA GLY A 111 -10.28 17.33 -4.47
C GLY A 111 -9.97 17.09 -5.96
N TYR A 112 -10.31 15.91 -6.49
CA TYR A 112 -10.14 15.54 -7.89
C TYR A 112 -11.48 15.21 -8.55
N SER A 113 -11.55 15.31 -9.88
CA SER A 113 -12.76 14.96 -10.63
C SER A 113 -12.89 13.44 -10.78
N GLY A 114 -13.95 12.87 -10.22
CA GLY A 114 -14.25 11.44 -10.30
C GLY A 114 -13.58 10.61 -9.20
N SER A 115 -13.53 9.29 -9.38
CA SER A 115 -12.87 8.39 -8.41
C SER A 115 -11.37 8.36 -8.68
N CYS A 116 -10.61 9.06 -7.83
CA CYS A 116 -9.14 9.12 -7.88
C CYS A 116 -8.53 8.51 -6.62
N TRP A 117 -7.28 8.05 -6.71
CA TRP A 117 -6.55 7.45 -5.59
C TRP A 117 -5.08 7.85 -5.61
N GLY A 118 -4.65 8.57 -4.58
CA GLY A 118 -3.24 8.84 -4.30
C GLY A 118 -2.58 7.73 -3.48
N TYR A 119 -1.25 7.74 -3.41
CA TYR A 119 -0.50 6.83 -2.54
C TYR A 119 -0.76 7.15 -1.06
N ASN A 120 -0.69 6.14 -0.20
CA ASN A 120 -0.87 6.29 1.25
C ASN A 120 0.40 6.79 1.99
N PHE A 121 1.43 7.23 1.26
CA PHE A 121 2.67 7.76 1.78
C PHE A 121 3.10 9.02 1.03
N ASP A 122 3.85 9.88 1.71
CA ASP A 122 4.44 11.06 1.10
C ASP A 122 5.59 10.65 0.16
N TRP A 123 5.79 11.41 -0.91
CA TRP A 123 6.88 11.20 -1.85
C TRP A 123 7.74 12.45 -1.98
N GLN A 124 9.03 12.31 -1.65
CA GLN A 124 10.02 13.35 -1.92
C GLN A 124 10.84 12.96 -3.16
N ALA A 125 10.56 13.62 -4.28
CA ALA A 125 11.42 13.56 -5.46
C ALA A 125 12.58 14.56 -5.35
N ARG A 126 13.51 14.50 -6.31
CA ARG A 126 14.51 15.57 -6.45
C ARG A 126 13.85 16.90 -6.78
N ALA A 127 12.84 16.93 -7.66
CA ALA A 127 12.25 18.19 -8.12
C ALA A 127 11.10 18.71 -7.24
N PHE A 128 10.31 17.83 -6.63
CA PHE A 128 9.08 18.19 -5.94
C PHE A 128 8.80 17.31 -4.72
N PHE A 129 7.82 17.72 -3.92
CA PHE A 129 7.22 16.93 -2.86
C PHE A 129 5.76 16.68 -3.20
N GLN A 130 5.33 15.43 -3.12
CA GLN A 130 3.93 15.01 -3.33
C GLN A 130 3.40 14.45 -2.00
N PRO A 131 2.43 15.12 -1.37
CA PRO A 131 1.78 14.59 -0.18
C PRO A 131 1.05 13.27 -0.47
N ARG A 132 0.90 12.45 0.56
CA ARG A 132 0.00 11.28 0.49
C ARG A 132 -1.43 11.69 0.13
N TYR A 133 -2.14 10.78 -0.53
CA TYR A 133 -3.52 10.91 -0.99
C TYR A 133 -3.75 12.04 -2.03
N THR A 134 -2.68 12.51 -2.68
CA THR A 134 -2.73 13.52 -3.75
C THR A 134 -2.20 13.00 -5.08
#